data_AF-A0A378WFE1-F1
#
_entry.id   AF-A0A378WFE1-F1
#
_cell.length_a   1.000
_cell.length_b   1.000
_cell.length_c   1.000
_cell.angle_alpha   90.00
_cell.angle_beta   90.00
_cell.angle_gamma   90.00
#
_symmetry.space_group_name_H-M   'P 1'
#
loop_
_entity.id
_entity.type
_entity.pdbx_description
1 polymer ?
#
loop_
_entity_poly.entity_id
_entity_poly.type
_entity_poly.pdbx_seq_one_letter_code
_entity_poly.pdbx_strand_id
1 'polypeptide(L)'
;MGNYLNPSGVSVTISVVKKLLIPLVAGAGLALAPAAQAQPDVFGLITDDEKQEIWSNGQRNCVILDQAGGTPDSVGSLIDRYQSEGWDQESSIDIVWESAESRCPEYVDTVKRVARTYGDPS
;
A
#
# COMPACT_ATOMS: atom_id res chain seq x y z
N MET A 1 -32.65 -15.23 52.56
CA MET A 1 -32.60 -14.04 53.43
C MET A 1 -31.25 -14.06 54.15
N GLY A 2 -30.27 -13.18 54.00
CA GLY A 2 -30.05 -11.99 53.16
C GLY A 2 -28.87 -11.19 53.75
N ASN A 3 -27.95 -10.73 52.87
CA ASN A 3 -27.25 -9.42 52.81
C ASN A 3 -26.47 -8.89 54.04
N TYR A 4 -25.29 -8.27 53.90
CA TYR A 4 -24.93 -7.16 53.01
C TYR A 4 -23.52 -7.26 52.42
N LEU A 5 -23.40 -7.04 51.10
CA LEU A 5 -22.21 -6.58 50.41
C LEU A 5 -22.36 -5.06 50.19
N ASN A 6 -21.37 -4.28 50.60
CA ASN A 6 -21.14 -2.92 50.11
C ASN A 6 -19.72 -2.89 49.52
N PRO A 7 -19.55 -2.31 48.32
CA PRO A 7 -18.57 -2.74 47.35
C PRO A 7 -17.23 -2.04 47.57
N SER A 8 -16.17 -2.71 47.12
CA SER A 8 -14.81 -2.18 47.03
C SER A 8 -14.02 -2.18 48.34
N GLY A 9 -14.08 -3.29 49.09
CA GLY A 9 -13.30 -3.49 50.30
C GLY A 9 -11.86 -2.94 50.21
N VAL A 10 -11.56 -1.98 51.10
CA VAL A 10 -10.44 -1.97 52.06
C VAL A 10 -9.07 -2.33 51.45
N SER A 11 -7.98 -1.57 51.59
CA SER A 11 -7.65 -0.39 52.38
C SER A 11 -6.38 0.21 51.80
N VAL A 12 -6.28 1.53 51.82
CA VAL A 12 -5.05 2.26 51.56
C VAL A 12 -4.05 1.96 52.68
N THR A 13 -2.87 1.46 52.33
CA THR A 13 -1.72 1.43 53.23
C THR A 13 -0.60 2.27 52.62
N ILE A 14 -0.38 3.44 53.20
CA ILE A 14 0.76 4.32 52.91
C ILE A 14 1.95 3.78 53.71
N SER A 15 3.08 3.50 53.05
CA SER A 15 4.39 3.50 53.70
C SER A 15 5.44 4.08 52.76
N VAL A 16 6.09 5.10 53.30
CA VAL A 16 6.99 6.08 52.70
C VAL A 16 8.36 5.46 52.41
N VAL A 17 9.12 5.97 51.43
CA VAL A 17 10.52 6.45 51.59
C VAL A 17 11.23 6.75 50.26
N LYS A 18 11.69 8.01 50.18
CA LYS A 18 12.86 8.58 49.49
C LYS A 18 13.05 8.41 47.97
N LYS A 19 12.84 9.55 47.30
CA LYS A 19 13.81 10.29 46.46
C LYS A 19 14.77 9.41 45.64
N LEU A 20 14.58 9.41 44.32
CA LEU A 20 15.68 9.69 43.39
C LEU A 20 15.11 10.33 42.11
N LEU A 21 15.62 11.53 41.80
CA LEU A 21 15.40 12.28 40.56
C LEU A 21 16.15 11.60 39.41
N ILE A 22 15.49 11.34 38.27
CA ILE A 22 16.14 11.18 36.95
C ILE A 22 15.21 11.81 35.89
N PRO A 23 15.73 12.64 34.98
CA PRO A 23 14.97 13.68 34.26
C PRO A 23 14.02 13.15 33.19
N LEU A 24 12.98 13.95 32.94
CA LEU A 24 12.10 13.89 31.78
C LEU A 24 12.94 13.98 30.50
N VAL A 25 13.23 12.83 29.88
CA VAL A 25 13.60 12.80 28.46
C VAL A 25 12.31 12.58 27.70
N ALA A 26 11.79 13.66 27.12
CA ALA A 26 10.79 13.59 26.06
C ALA A 26 11.46 12.91 24.86
N GLY A 27 11.49 11.58 24.88
CA GLY A 27 11.74 10.77 23.71
C GLY A 27 10.49 10.86 22.86
N ALA A 28 10.46 11.82 21.94
CA ALA A 28 9.60 11.71 20.77
C ALA A 28 10.00 10.40 20.09
N GLY A 29 9.21 9.36 20.34
CA GLY A 29 9.27 8.13 19.57
C GLY A 29 8.88 8.48 18.15
N LEU A 30 9.87 8.91 17.35
CA LEU A 30 9.83 8.74 15.91
C LEU A 30 9.78 7.23 15.71
N ALA A 31 8.57 6.68 15.67
CA ALA A 31 8.35 5.38 15.08
C ALA A 31 8.87 5.52 13.65
N LEU A 32 10.08 5.01 13.41
CA LEU A 32 10.60 4.81 12.08
C LEU A 32 9.60 3.87 11.42
N ALA A 33 8.71 4.43 10.60
CA ALA A 33 7.99 3.65 9.62
C ALA A 33 9.04 2.82 8.87
N PRO A 34 8.78 1.54 8.58
CA PRO A 34 9.68 0.78 7.73
C PRO A 34 9.84 1.61 6.45
N ALA A 35 11.05 2.08 6.19
CA ALA A 35 11.38 2.65 4.90
C ALA A 35 11.13 1.51 3.92
N ALA A 36 10.06 1.60 3.15
CA ALA A 36 9.91 0.82 1.94
C ALA A 36 11.23 1.01 1.19
N GLN A 37 12.04 -0.05 1.17
CA GLN A 37 13.32 0.01 0.50
C GLN A 37 12.97 0.23 -0.96
N ALA A 38 13.28 1.41 -1.49
CA ALA A 38 13.18 1.69 -2.91
C ALA A 38 14.09 0.67 -3.61
N GLN A 39 13.47 -0.41 -4.08
CA GLN A 39 14.11 -1.34 -4.99
C GLN A 39 14.36 -0.55 -6.27
N PRO A 40 15.47 -0.78 -6.99
CA PRO A 40 15.62 -0.18 -8.30
C PRO A 40 14.41 -0.58 -9.15
N ASP A 41 13.79 0.38 -9.83
CA ASP A 41 12.70 0.13 -10.78
C ASP A 41 13.23 -0.77 -11.91
N VAL A 42 12.94 -2.08 -11.83
CA VAL A 42 13.36 -3.06 -12.85
C VAL A 42 12.12 -3.49 -13.61
N PHE A 43 11.70 -2.64 -14.54
CA PHE A 43 10.57 -2.89 -15.43
C PHE A 43 10.60 -4.31 -16.02
N GLY A 44 9.50 -5.04 -15.86
CA GLY A 44 9.31 -6.40 -16.32
C GLY A 44 9.75 -7.48 -15.33
N LEU A 45 10.12 -7.12 -14.09
CA LEU A 45 10.35 -8.08 -13.01
C LEU A 45 9.12 -8.17 -12.11
N ILE A 46 8.23 -9.11 -12.41
CA ILE A 46 7.01 -9.30 -11.60
C ILE A 46 7.33 -9.95 -10.24
N THR A 47 7.20 -9.17 -9.17
CA THR A 47 7.24 -9.57 -7.76
C THR A 47 6.00 -10.41 -7.37
N ASP A 48 6.02 -11.02 -6.19
CA ASP A 48 4.91 -11.85 -5.73
C ASP A 48 3.65 -11.04 -5.38
N ASP A 49 3.82 -9.81 -4.88
CA ASP A 49 2.71 -8.91 -4.60
C ASP A 49 2.02 -8.47 -5.90
N GLU A 50 2.80 -8.12 -6.94
CA GLU A 50 2.26 -7.80 -8.26
C GLU A 50 1.55 -9.00 -8.89
N LYS A 51 2.10 -10.22 -8.78
CA LYS A 51 1.41 -11.45 -9.26
C LYS A 51 0.05 -11.60 -8.60
N GLN A 52 -0.03 -11.40 -7.29
CA GLN A 52 -1.28 -11.49 -6.55
C GLN A 52 -2.27 -10.41 -7.00
N GLU A 53 -1.78 -9.21 -7.25
CA GLU A 53 -2.59 -8.08 -7.73
C GLU A 53 -3.10 -8.32 -9.16
N ILE A 54 -2.24 -8.75 -10.08
CA ILE A 54 -2.58 -9.16 -11.45
C ILE A 54 -3.60 -10.31 -11.44
N TRP A 55 -3.43 -11.29 -10.55
CA TRP A 55 -4.38 -12.40 -10.41
C TRP A 55 -5.76 -11.90 -9.94
N SER A 56 -5.78 -11.00 -8.95
CA SER A 56 -7.00 -10.49 -8.33
C SER A 56 -7.75 -9.49 -9.20
N ASN A 57 -7.04 -8.62 -9.91
CA ASN A 57 -7.62 -7.46 -10.61
C ASN A 57 -7.38 -7.44 -12.12
N GLY A 58 -6.58 -8.36 -12.69
CA GLY A 58 -6.24 -8.29 -14.12
C GLY A 58 -7.45 -8.32 -15.07
N GLN A 59 -8.50 -9.09 -14.76
CA GLN A 59 -9.74 -9.06 -15.54
C GLN A 59 -10.49 -7.74 -15.37
N ARG A 60 -10.51 -7.19 -14.15
CA ARG A 60 -11.16 -5.91 -13.86
C ARG A 60 -10.46 -4.77 -14.60
N ASN A 61 -9.13 -4.80 -14.69
CA ASN A 61 -8.34 -3.85 -15.45
C ASN A 61 -8.74 -3.87 -16.93
N CYS A 62 -8.86 -5.04 -17.54
CA CYS A 62 -9.34 -5.16 -18.92
C CYS A 62 -10.76 -4.61 -19.11
N VAL A 63 -11.67 -4.84 -18.15
CA VAL A 63 -13.03 -4.26 -18.21
C VAL A 63 -13.01 -2.73 -18.12
N ILE A 64 -12.15 -2.16 -17.27
CA ILE A 64 -11.98 -0.70 -17.18
C ILE A 64 -11.48 -0.13 -18.52
N LEU A 65 -10.50 -0.78 -19.13
CA LEU A 65 -9.97 -0.37 -20.43
C LEU A 65 -11.04 -0.47 -21.51
N ASP A 66 -11.80 -1.56 -21.59
CA ASP A 66 -12.88 -1.74 -22.57
C ASP A 66 -13.97 -0.66 -22.44
N GLN A 67 -14.43 -0.40 -21.21
CA GLN A 67 -15.42 0.64 -20.94
C GLN A 67 -14.94 2.05 -21.30
N ALA A 68 -13.63 2.30 -21.20
CA ALA A 68 -13.00 3.56 -21.55
C ALA A 68 -12.45 3.61 -22.99
N GLY A 69 -12.66 2.54 -23.79
CA GLY A 69 -12.24 2.45 -25.18
C GLY A 69 -10.75 2.17 -25.39
N GLY A 70 -10.00 1.77 -24.36
CA GLY A 70 -8.59 1.39 -24.45
C GLY A 70 -7.68 2.52 -24.97
N THR A 71 -8.06 3.78 -24.70
CA THR A 71 -7.33 4.97 -25.13
C THR A 71 -6.06 5.19 -24.29
N PRO A 72 -5.06 5.92 -24.79
CA PRO A 72 -3.88 6.28 -23.99
C PRO A 72 -4.23 6.92 -22.64
N ASP A 73 -5.21 7.83 -22.62
CA ASP A 73 -5.66 8.49 -21.38
C ASP A 73 -6.28 7.50 -20.40
N SER A 74 -7.03 6.50 -20.88
CA SER A 74 -7.62 5.47 -20.01
C SER A 74 -6.57 4.56 -19.39
N VAL A 75 -5.51 4.24 -20.14
CA VAL A 75 -4.36 3.48 -19.63
C VAL A 75 -3.61 4.30 -18.59
N GLY A 76 -3.28 5.57 -18.89
CA GLY A 76 -2.62 6.46 -17.94
C GLY A 76 -3.42 6.61 -16.65
N SER A 77 -4.74 6.80 -16.75
CA SER A 77 -5.63 6.87 -15.59
C SER A 77 -5.62 5.59 -14.74
N LEU A 78 -5.48 4.42 -15.38
CA LEU A 78 -5.40 3.14 -14.66
C LEU A 78 -4.05 2.97 -13.95
N ILE A 79 -2.95 3.39 -14.58
CA ILE A 79 -1.62 3.44 -13.95
C ILE A 79 -1.63 4.40 -12.76
N ASP A 80 -2.15 5.62 -12.94
CA ASP A 80 -2.26 6.64 -11.89
C ASP A 80 -3.11 6.15 -10.71
N ARG A 81 -4.16 5.37 -10.99
CA ARG A 81 -4.97 4.74 -9.95
C ARG A 81 -4.13 3.79 -9.08
N TYR A 82 -3.33 2.91 -9.68
CA TYR A 82 -2.44 2.02 -8.93
C TYR A 82 -1.43 2.81 -8.08
N GLN A 83 -0.86 3.88 -8.62
CA GLN A 83 0.01 4.77 -7.85
C GLN A 83 -0.72 5.42 -6.67
N SER A 84 -1.97 5.85 -6.87
CA SER A 84 -2.79 6.41 -5.80
C SER A 84 -3.18 5.38 -4.72
N GLU A 85 -3.19 4.10 -5.07
CA GLU A 85 -3.41 2.96 -4.17
C GLU A 85 -2.12 2.56 -3.42
N GLY A 86 -0.98 3.19 -3.74
CA GLY A 86 0.29 3.07 -3.02
C GLY A 86 1.34 2.21 -3.72
N TRP A 87 1.08 1.75 -4.95
CA TRP A 87 2.07 1.07 -5.78
C TRP A 87 3.08 2.09 -6.32
N ASP A 88 4.34 1.69 -6.45
CA ASP A 88 5.32 2.52 -7.16
C ASP A 88 5.02 2.56 -8.67
N GLN A 89 5.71 3.44 -9.39
CA GLN A 89 5.47 3.66 -10.80
C GLN A 89 5.74 2.41 -11.64
N GLU A 90 6.81 1.69 -11.33
CA GLU A 90 7.22 0.48 -12.05
C GLU A 90 6.21 -0.65 -11.84
N SER A 91 5.87 -0.94 -10.59
CA SER A 91 4.83 -1.92 -10.26
C SER A 91 3.47 -1.59 -10.88
N SER A 92 3.08 -0.32 -10.87
CA SER A 92 1.82 0.12 -11.48
C SER A 92 1.77 -0.17 -12.99
N ILE A 93 2.90 -0.01 -13.67
CA ILE A 93 3.03 -0.28 -15.10
C ILE A 93 3.05 -1.78 -15.36
N ASP A 94 3.82 -2.54 -14.59
CA ASP A 94 3.94 -3.99 -14.72
C ASP A 94 2.58 -4.67 -14.49
N ILE A 95 1.84 -4.27 -13.46
CA ILE A 95 0.47 -4.76 -13.22
C ILE A 95 -0.45 -4.49 -14.41
N VAL A 96 -0.45 -3.27 -14.96
CA VAL A 96 -1.35 -2.90 -16.07
C VAL A 96 -0.94 -3.59 -17.37
N TRP A 97 0.36 -3.69 -17.64
CA TRP A 97 0.92 -4.38 -18.80
C TRP A 97 0.59 -5.87 -18.75
N GLU A 98 0.91 -6.57 -17.67
CA GLU A 98 0.69 -8.01 -17.54
C GLU A 98 -0.80 -8.35 -17.53
N SER A 99 -1.64 -7.48 -16.96
CA SER A 99 -3.09 -7.61 -17.08
C SER A 99 -3.54 -7.63 -18.55
N ALA A 100 -3.02 -6.72 -19.37
CA ALA A 100 -3.35 -6.64 -20.79
C ALA A 100 -2.80 -7.83 -21.58
N GLU A 101 -1.54 -8.20 -21.39
CA GLU A 101 -0.92 -9.31 -22.12
C GLU A 101 -1.61 -10.64 -21.88
N SER A 102 -2.08 -10.87 -20.65
CA SER A 102 -2.70 -12.14 -20.27
C SER A 102 -4.19 -12.24 -20.62
N ARG A 103 -4.93 -11.12 -20.73
CA ARG A 103 -6.41 -11.14 -20.72
C ARG A 103 -7.09 -10.26 -21.77
N CYS A 104 -6.47 -9.17 -22.20
CA CYS A 104 -7.04 -8.26 -23.22
C CYS A 104 -5.93 -7.81 -24.21
N PRO A 105 -5.44 -8.75 -25.05
CA PRO A 105 -4.28 -8.52 -25.91
C PRO A 105 -4.47 -7.37 -26.91
N GLU A 106 -5.70 -7.01 -27.25
CA GLU A 106 -6.05 -5.88 -28.10
C GLU A 106 -5.60 -4.52 -27.57
N TYR A 107 -5.37 -4.38 -26.25
CA TYR A 107 -4.91 -3.13 -25.63
C TYR A 107 -3.41 -3.09 -25.37
N VAL A 108 -2.69 -4.20 -25.58
CA VAL A 108 -1.27 -4.34 -25.23
C VAL A 108 -0.41 -3.27 -25.92
N ASP A 109 -0.65 -2.98 -27.19
CA ASP A 109 0.13 -1.98 -27.92
C ASP A 109 -0.08 -0.56 -27.39
N THR A 110 -1.30 -0.22 -26.95
CA THR A 110 -1.57 1.07 -26.30
C THR A 110 -0.90 1.10 -24.93
N VAL A 111 -1.00 0.03 -24.15
CA VAL A 111 -0.38 -0.06 -22.82
C VAL A 111 1.14 0.09 -22.92
N LYS A 112 1.80 -0.64 -23.82
CA LYS A 112 3.25 -0.53 -24.06
C LYS A 112 3.67 0.89 -24.45
N ARG A 113 2.85 1.59 -25.24
CA ARG A 113 3.14 2.96 -25.66
C ARG A 113 3.08 3.93 -24.49
N VAL A 114 2.07 3.82 -23.63
CA VAL A 114 1.90 4.67 -22.44
C VAL A 114 2.93 4.31 -21.37
N ALA A 115 3.19 3.03 -21.15
CA ALA A 115 4.24 2.57 -20.23
C ALA A 115 5.60 3.22 -20.54
N ARG A 116 5.97 3.30 -21.83
CA ARG A 116 7.19 4.00 -22.27
C ARG A 116 7.18 5.49 -21.97
N THR A 117 6.03 6.16 -21.93
CA THR A 117 5.97 7.58 -21.56
C THR A 117 6.10 7.80 -20.06
N TYR A 118 5.82 6.79 -19.23
CA TYR A 118 6.05 6.84 -17.79
C TYR A 118 7.48 6.37 -17.41
N GLY A 119 8.02 5.36 -18.10
CA GLY A 119 9.33 4.75 -17.82
C GLY A 119 10.52 5.35 -18.57
N ASP A 120 10.34 6.41 -19.35
CA ASP A 120 11.44 7.19 -19.94
C ASP A 120 11.76 8.36 -18.98
N PRO A 121 12.77 8.25 -18.10
CA PRO A 121 13.29 9.39 -17.38
C PRO A 121 13.99 10.28 -18.41
N SER A 122 13.33 11.36 -18.83
CA SER A 122 13.98 12.45 -19.55
C SER A 122 15.31 12.87 -18.92
#